data_AF-A0A076EYR0-F1
#
_entry.id   AF-A0A076EYR0-F1
#
_cell.length_a   1.000
_cell.length_b   1.000
_cell.length_c   1.000
_cell.angle_alpha   90.00
_cell.angle_beta   90.00
_cell.angle_gamma   90.00
#
_symmetry.space_group_name_H-M   'P 1'
#
loop_
_entity.id
_entity.type
_entity.pdbx_description
1 polymer ?
#
loop_
_entity_poly.entity_id
_entity_poly.type
_entity_poly.pdbx_seq_one_letter_code
_entity_poly.pdbx_strand_id
1 'polypeptide(L)' 'MFPVGIERTSLELPTGTAPDEVQAKAAASLRAQGIDTFSDLSLQTTLTTGNPDISRYTLTYWVDDHPRD' A
#
# COMPACT_ATOMS: atom_id res chain seq x y z
N MET A 1 4.97 -20.36 -8.96
CA MET A 1 5.17 -18.96 -9.33
C MET A 1 5.40 -18.24 -8.01
N PHE A 2 6.64 -17.82 -7.75
CA PHE A 2 6.95 -17.08 -6.53
C PHE A 2 6.74 -15.60 -6.84
N PRO A 3 6.11 -14.81 -5.96
CA PRO A 3 5.98 -13.38 -6.17
C PRO A 3 7.36 -12.76 -6.38
N VAL A 4 7.47 -11.84 -7.33
CA VAL A 4 8.77 -11.32 -7.82
C VAL A 4 9.51 -10.48 -6.77
N GLY A 5 8.78 -9.95 -5.77
CA GLY A 5 9.36 -9.30 -4.60
C GLY A 5 8.30 -8.72 -3.68
N ILE A 6 8.68 -8.49 -2.42
CA ILE A 6 7.90 -7.64 -1.50
C ILE A 6 8.23 -6.20 -1.81
N GLU A 7 7.21 -5.42 -2.14
CA GLU A 7 7.31 -3.97 -2.28
C GLU A 7 6.55 -3.27 -1.17
N ARG A 8 6.81 -1.96 -1.03
CA ARG A 8 6.19 -1.12 0.00
C ARG A 8 5.68 0.16 -0.62
N THR A 9 4.54 0.62 -0.12
CA THR A 9 3.95 1.91 -0.47
C THR A 9 3.62 2.69 0.80
N SER A 10 3.75 4.01 0.73
CA SER A 10 3.49 4.90 1.86
C SER A 10 2.43 5.91 1.45
N LEU A 11 1.44 6.12 2.31
CA LEU A 11 0.34 7.05 2.08
C LEU A 11 0.16 7.94 3.29
N GLU A 12 -0.09 9.21 3.02
CA GLU A 12 -0.40 10.19 4.05
C GLU A 12 -1.91 10.37 4.06
N LEU A 13 -2.54 9.87 5.12
CA LEU A 13 -3.99 9.87 5.28
C LEU A 13 -4.37 10.49 6.61
N PRO A 14 -5.64 10.92 6.77
CA PRO A 14 -6.12 11.42 8.05
C PRO A 14 -5.83 10.44 9.19
N THR A 15 -5.38 10.97 10.32
CA THR A 15 -5.19 10.16 11.53
C THR A 15 -6.52 9.51 11.92
N GLY A 16 -6.49 8.21 12.23
CA GLY A 16 -7.69 7.44 12.56
C GLY A 16 -8.44 6.86 11.36
N THR A 17 -7.88 6.97 10.15
CA THR A 17 -8.41 6.24 8.99
C THR A 17 -8.43 4.75 9.28
N ALA A 18 -9.57 4.09 8.99
CA ALA A 18 -9.75 2.67 9.21
C ALA A 18 -8.77 1.85 8.35
N PRO A 19 -8.23 0.72 8.85
CA PRO A 19 -7.25 -0.08 8.12
C PRO A 19 -7.76 -0.54 6.74
N ASP A 20 -9.04 -0.90 6.62
CA ASP A 20 -9.69 -1.22 5.33
C ASP A 20 -9.65 -0.04 4.34
N GLU A 21 -9.90 1.18 4.81
CA GLU A 21 -9.88 2.37 3.95
C GLU A 21 -8.43 2.71 3.52
N VAL A 22 -7.47 2.53 4.43
CA VAL A 22 -6.04 2.67 4.14
C VAL A 22 -5.63 1.68 3.04
N GLN A 23 -6.04 0.41 3.15
CA GLN A 23 -5.77 -0.61 2.13
C GLN A 23 -6.45 -0.27 0.79
N ALA A 24 -7.70 0.16 0.79
CA ALA A 24 -8.40 0.54 -0.44
C ALA A 24 -7.72 1.70 -1.17
N LYS A 25 -7.29 2.74 -0.44
CA LYS A 25 -6.54 3.87 -1.00
C LYS A 25 -5.16 3.47 -1.49
N ALA A 26 -4.50 2.54 -0.78
CA ALA A 26 -3.23 1.99 -1.23
C ALA A 26 -3.37 1.21 -2.52
N ALA A 27 -4.37 0.33 -2.63
CA ALA A 27 -4.69 -0.39 -3.86
C ALA A 27 -4.97 0.56 -5.03
N ALA A 28 -5.72 1.63 -4.80
CA ALA A 28 -5.99 2.65 -5.82
C ALA A 28 -4.71 3.39 -6.26
N SER A 29 -3.83 3.72 -5.31
CA SER A 29 -2.54 4.38 -5.59
C SER A 29 -1.59 3.48 -6.39
N LEU A 30 -1.54 2.18 -6.07
CA LEU A 30 -0.76 1.20 -6.82
C LEU A 30 -1.24 1.09 -8.27
N ARG A 31 -2.57 1.01 -8.48
CA ARG A 31 -3.16 1.00 -9.82
C ARG A 31 -2.87 2.28 -10.60
N ALA A 32 -2.91 3.44 -9.94
CA ALA A 32 -2.56 4.71 -10.58
C ALA A 32 -1.08 4.78 -11.00
N GLN A 33 -0.21 4.03 -10.34
CA GLN A 33 1.20 3.86 -10.69
C GLN A 33 1.44 2.78 -11.76
N GLY A 34 0.39 2.09 -12.22
CA GLY A 34 0.49 1.01 -13.20
C GLY A 34 0.81 -0.36 -12.60
N ILE A 35 0.69 -0.50 -11.27
CA ILE A 35 0.83 -1.78 -10.58
C ILE A 35 -0.59 -2.34 -10.38
N ASP A 36 -1.05 -3.13 -11.34
CA ASP A 36 -2.36 -3.80 -11.28
C ASP A 36 -2.29 -5.24 -10.74
N THR A 37 -1.10 -5.86 -10.80
CA THR A 37 -0.83 -7.24 -10.34
C THR A 37 -0.12 -7.24 -9.00
N PHE A 38 -0.89 -7.15 -7.91
CA PHE A 38 -0.36 -7.27 -6.55
C PHE A 38 -1.26 -8.09 -5.62
N SER A 39 -0.62 -8.69 -4.61
CA SER A 39 -1.23 -9.59 -3.64
C SER A 39 -0.79 -9.26 -2.20
N ASP A 40 -1.53 -9.74 -1.20
CA ASP A 40 -1.20 -9.61 0.25
C ASP A 40 -0.99 -8.17 0.76
N LEU A 41 -1.73 -7.20 0.23
CA LEU A 41 -1.61 -5.81 0.65
C LEU A 41 -1.94 -5.67 2.15
N SER A 42 -0.90 -5.45 2.94
CA SER A 42 -0.98 -5.48 4.41
C SER A 42 -0.41 -4.21 5.01
N LEU A 43 -1.13 -3.63 5.97
CA LEU A 43 -0.63 -2.47 6.71
C LEU A 43 0.53 -2.89 7.62
N GLN A 44 1.71 -2.33 7.38
CA GLN A 44 2.91 -2.63 8.15
C GLN A 44 3.08 -1.67 9.34
N THR A 45 3.02 -0.36 9.09
CA THR A 45 3.22 0.65 10.15
C THR A 45 2.36 1.89 9.93
N THR A 46 1.98 2.53 11.03
CA THR A 46 1.37 3.86 11.04
C THR A 46 2.28 4.79 11.83
N LEU A 47 2.71 5.89 11.20
CA LEU A 47 3.59 6.88 11.80
C LEU A 47 2.85 8.21 11.88
N THR A 48 2.67 8.75 13.08
CA THR A 48 2.17 10.12 13.26
C THR A 48 3.14 11.11 12.62
N THR A 49 2.62 12.00 11.77
CA THR A 49 3.45 13.05 11.16
C THR A 49 3.52 14.27 12.09
N GLY A 50 4.25 15.31 11.69
CA GLY A 50 4.25 16.59 12.41
C GLY A 50 2.88 17.28 12.45
N ASN A 51 1.94 16.84 11.60
CA ASN A 51 0.53 17.25 11.67
C ASN A 51 -0.28 16.20 12.46
N PRO A 52 -0.98 16.58 13.54
CA PRO A 52 -1.78 15.65 14.33
C PRO A 52 -2.93 15.03 13.53
N ASP A 53 -3.44 15.75 12.54
CA ASP A 53 -4.51 15.30 11.66
C ASP A 53 -4.03 14.33 10.56
N ILE A 54 -2.72 14.13 10.38
CA ILE A 54 -2.17 13.29 9.31
C ILE A 54 -1.24 12.22 9.88
N SER A 55 -1.51 10.98 9.49
CA SER A 55 -0.65 9.83 9.75
C SER A 55 -0.13 9.25 8.44
N ARG A 56 1.14 8.83 8.45
CA ARG A 56 1.77 8.11 7.35
C ARG A 56 1.58 6.62 7.56
N TYR A 57 0.81 6.00 6.68
CA TYR A 57 0.55 4.58 6.65
C TYR A 57 1.49 3.92 5.65
N THR A 58 2.27 2.95 6.08
CA THR A 58 3.14 2.15 5.22
C THR A 58 2.54 0.77 5.07
N LEU A 59 2.30 0.36 3.83
CA LEU A 59 1.77 -0.96 3.49
C LEU A 59 2.81 -1.73 2.68
N THR A 60 2.84 -3.04 2.88
CA THR A 60 3.60 -3.98 2.06
C THR A 60 2.67 -4.76 1.16
N TYR A 61 3.14 -5.09 -0.03
CA TYR A 61 2.43 -5.92 -0.98
C TYR A 61 3.42 -6.78 -1.75
N TRP A 62 2.96 -7.90 -2.28
CA TRP A 62 3.72 -8.69 -3.24
C TRP A 62 3.36 -8.26 -4.65
N VAL A 63 4.35 -8.06 -5.49
CA VAL A 63 4.13 -7.90 -6.94
C VAL A 63 4.06 -9.29 -7.56
N ASP A 64 2.93 -9.58 -8.20
CA ASP A 64 2.80 -10.72 -9.08
C ASP A 64 3.38 -10.30 -10.44
N ASP A 65 4.46 -10.96 -10.86
CA ASP A 65 4.99 -10.81 -12.21
C ASP A 65 4.03 -11.52 -13.15
N HIS A 66 3.30 -10.75 -13.95
CA HIS A 66 2.63 -11.31 -15.11
C HIS A 66 3.74 -11.67 -16.10
N PRO A 67 3.96 -12.96 -16.44
CA PRO A 67 4.99 -13.31 -17.41
C PRO A 67 4.58 -12.63 -18.71
N ARG A 68 5.37 -11.65 -19.14
CA ARG A 68 5.33 -11.15 -20.51
C ARG A 68 5.83 -12.29 -21.37
N ASP A 69 4.89 -12.96 -22.05
CA ASP A 69 5.15 -13.90 -23.15
C ASP A 69 6.02 -13.24 -24.23
#